data_AF-E3K7Q1-F1
#
_entry.id   AF-E3K7Q1-F1
#
_cell.length_a   1.000
_cell.length_b   1.000
_cell.length_c   1.000
_cell.angle_alpha   90.00
_cell.angle_beta   90.00
_cell.angle_gamma   90.00
#
_symmetry.space_group_name_H-M   'P 1'
#
loop_
_entity.id
_entity.type
_entity.pdbx_description
1 polymer ?
#
loop_
_entity_poly.entity_id
_entity_poly.type
_entity_poly.pdbx_seq_one_letter_code
_entity_poly.pdbx_strand_id
1 'polypeptide(L)'
;MPPNKNFVFLSLVATFIIQIDSLQIPFLSNPQPSSSLPPAPSSSVFQLQQAVHITKYKNRRLHLRRIFNQTDRETIDIRSNTLHSAATTTDGSPIEHYYPSSHSLKVRKGKVWSHRATLNQWKLAHQRQILLDKSLRNFEDHSEILANNITLMNSQLNWSEFDTVLPDVTDIETLASLAMMTNNAYTLPGDDRWYDPGGAWNLSDSFGWEEDGLRGHVFATPDNSTIVIAIKGTSAGLLGNGGSTGVNDKLNDNLFFSCCCARVSWSWSPVCDCYEGPNKCRASCVEGALMNKSVYFQAAVDLYDDIVRMYPHSQIWLAGHSLGAALAGILGVTFGIPAVGFEAPGDLLPAQRLHLPLPPGANFGKGQEMSHVFQVFHTADPIAMGTCNGALSSCSVAGYALETRCHLGQSIIFDTVGKLKWAQDIRTHPIQTVIDKVLRPDWIPGSTSSDCQENDKQLEEEGFRWPWSGRKNKGSDCPNENDEPIVPIAQPQDCEEGDCPLWEFRDSWDDNGGDH
;
A
#
# COMPACT_ATOMS: atom_id res chain seq x y z
N MET A 1 63.01 -55.47 17.82
CA MET A 1 63.85 -54.46 17.14
C MET A 1 62.98 -53.26 16.76
N PRO A 2 63.54 -52.05 16.63
CA PRO A 2 62.78 -50.81 16.83
C PRO A 2 62.83 -49.89 15.56
N PRO A 3 63.10 -48.55 15.60
CA PRO A 3 62.04 -47.56 15.39
C PRO A 3 62.44 -46.41 14.41
N ASN A 4 61.65 -45.33 14.34
CA ASN A 4 62.02 -43.95 14.77
C ASN A 4 60.80 -43.00 14.54
N LYS A 5 60.38 -42.08 15.44
CA LYS A 5 61.07 -41.00 16.20
C LYS A 5 61.55 -39.85 15.29
N ASN A 6 61.59 -38.54 15.63
CA ASN A 6 61.18 -37.66 16.76
C ASN A 6 61.29 -36.18 16.24
N PHE A 7 60.89 -35.06 16.87
CA PHE A 7 60.24 -34.69 18.16
C PHE A 7 59.52 -33.31 17.99
N VAL A 8 58.68 -32.91 18.96
CA VAL A 8 58.17 -31.54 19.23
C VAL A 8 59.23 -30.66 19.92
N PHE A 9 59.18 -29.32 19.78
CA PHE A 9 59.52 -28.40 20.90
C PHE A 9 58.85 -27.01 20.80
N LEU A 10 58.45 -26.47 21.96
CA LEU A 10 57.95 -25.10 22.18
C LEU A 10 59.11 -24.08 22.32
N SER A 11 58.81 -22.79 22.15
CA SER A 11 59.20 -21.78 23.16
C SER A 11 58.36 -20.50 23.10
N LEU A 12 57.91 -20.01 24.25
CA LEU A 12 57.50 -18.61 24.47
C LEU A 12 58.75 -17.77 24.80
N VAL A 13 58.76 -16.50 24.41
CA VAL A 13 59.36 -15.41 25.22
C VAL A 13 58.46 -14.18 25.11
N ALA A 14 58.23 -13.50 26.23
CA ALA A 14 57.51 -12.23 26.30
C ALA A 14 58.35 -11.17 27.02
N THR A 15 58.35 -9.93 26.49
CA THR A 15 58.68 -8.65 27.16
C THR A 15 58.31 -7.53 26.16
N PHE A 16 57.31 -6.67 26.40
CA PHE A 16 57.29 -5.49 27.28
C PHE A 16 58.47 -4.51 27.06
N ILE A 17 58.20 -3.27 26.61
CA ILE A 17 58.56 -1.98 27.27
C ILE A 17 58.41 -0.71 26.35
N ILE A 18 57.58 0.22 26.83
CA ILE A 18 57.61 1.71 26.71
C ILE A 18 57.18 2.46 25.42
N GLN A 19 56.24 3.41 25.62
CA GLN A 19 55.88 4.53 24.76
C GLN A 19 56.93 5.65 24.79
N ILE A 20 57.06 6.44 23.72
CA ILE A 20 57.31 7.89 23.86
C ILE A 20 56.52 8.65 22.78
N ASP A 21 55.53 9.43 23.19
CA ASP A 21 54.91 10.46 22.36
C ASP A 21 55.78 11.73 22.32
N SER A 22 55.71 12.48 21.21
CA SER A 22 55.57 13.95 21.14
C SER A 22 56.31 14.57 19.94
N LEU A 23 55.59 15.20 19.00
CA LEU A 23 55.62 16.67 18.80
C LEU A 23 54.64 17.11 17.68
N GLN A 24 53.78 18.09 17.99
CA GLN A 24 53.27 19.07 17.03
C GLN A 24 54.32 20.24 16.96
N ILE A 25 54.28 21.31 16.15
CA ILE A 25 53.18 22.13 15.61
C ILE A 25 53.61 22.80 14.23
N PRO A 26 53.09 23.94 13.69
CA PRO A 26 52.57 24.00 12.31
C PRO A 26 53.33 25.00 11.38
N PHE A 27 52.76 25.35 10.21
CA PHE A 27 52.64 26.76 9.78
C PHE A 27 51.62 26.95 8.62
N LEU A 28 50.98 28.12 8.56
CA LEU A 28 49.98 28.56 7.57
C LEU A 28 50.61 29.41 6.45
N SER A 29 50.09 29.34 5.23
CA SER A 29 49.87 30.52 4.36
C SER A 29 49.12 30.18 3.06
N ASN A 30 48.35 31.15 2.55
CA ASN A 30 47.65 31.16 1.26
C ASN A 30 47.72 32.61 0.73
N PRO A 31 47.86 32.87 -0.59
CA PRO A 31 46.67 33.27 -1.35
C PRO A 31 46.63 32.83 -2.83
N GLN A 32 45.42 32.94 -3.41
CA GLN A 32 45.02 32.71 -4.83
C GLN A 32 45.51 33.82 -5.80
N PRO A 33 45.32 33.79 -7.17
CA PRO A 33 44.13 33.29 -7.89
C PRO A 33 44.28 32.66 -9.33
N SER A 34 43.12 32.25 -9.86
CA SER A 34 42.73 32.08 -11.29
C SER A 34 43.11 30.82 -12.09
N SER A 35 42.09 30.00 -12.42
CA SER A 35 41.60 29.80 -13.80
C SER A 35 40.36 28.90 -13.81
N SER A 36 39.48 29.06 -14.79
CA SER A 36 38.15 28.46 -14.86
C SER A 36 38.11 27.18 -15.72
N LEU A 37 37.48 26.12 -15.21
CA LEU A 37 36.95 25.00 -15.99
C LEU A 37 35.51 24.68 -15.55
N PRO A 38 34.66 24.11 -16.43
CA PRO A 38 33.22 23.99 -16.21
C PRO A 38 32.89 22.92 -15.14
N PRO A 39 31.72 23.02 -14.49
CA PRO A 39 31.28 22.00 -13.54
C PRO A 39 31.06 20.66 -14.24
N ALA A 40 31.61 19.60 -13.62
CA ALA A 40 31.28 18.22 -13.97
C ALA A 40 29.77 17.96 -13.75
N PRO A 41 29.17 16.98 -14.45
CA PRO A 41 27.77 16.62 -14.23
C PRO A 41 27.56 16.24 -12.76
N SER A 42 26.62 16.91 -12.11
CA SER A 42 26.29 16.68 -10.71
C SER A 42 25.67 15.29 -10.56
N SER A 43 26.43 14.35 -10.00
CA SER A 43 25.87 13.12 -9.46
C SER A 43 24.90 13.48 -8.35
N SER A 44 23.62 13.15 -8.51
CA SER A 44 22.64 13.18 -7.43
C SER A 44 23.07 12.20 -6.34
N VAL A 45 23.66 12.71 -5.26
CA VAL A 45 24.06 11.90 -4.11
C VAL A 45 22.81 11.60 -3.30
N PHE A 46 22.13 10.52 -3.69
CA PHE A 46 21.05 9.93 -2.91
C PHE A 46 21.62 9.42 -1.58
N GLN A 47 21.10 9.92 -0.45
CA GLN A 47 21.59 9.56 0.88
C GLN A 47 20.49 8.89 1.70
N LEU A 48 20.47 7.55 1.62
CA LEU A 48 19.63 6.66 2.41
C LEU A 48 19.79 6.97 3.92
N GLN A 49 18.70 7.39 4.58
CA GLN A 49 18.75 7.79 5.99
C GLN A 49 18.67 6.59 6.94
N GLN A 50 17.88 5.57 6.58
CA GLN A 50 17.71 4.32 7.34
C GLN A 50 17.70 3.12 6.37
N ALA A 51 17.93 1.91 6.88
CA ALA A 51 17.91 0.69 6.04
C ALA A 51 17.21 -0.49 6.75
N VAL A 52 16.05 -0.91 6.22
CA VAL A 52 15.28 -2.08 6.70
C VAL A 52 15.48 -3.30 5.80
N HIS A 53 16.11 -4.35 6.33
CA HIS A 53 16.29 -5.62 5.63
C HIS A 53 15.31 -6.71 6.10
N ILE A 54 14.22 -6.92 5.36
CA ILE A 54 13.23 -7.98 5.62
C ILE A 54 13.75 -9.34 5.10
N THR A 55 13.85 -10.37 5.95
CA THR A 55 14.38 -11.70 5.57
C THR A 55 13.31 -12.79 5.41
N LYS A 56 13.55 -13.66 4.41
CA LYS A 56 12.97 -14.98 4.08
C LYS A 56 12.07 -15.70 5.11
N TYR A 57 11.08 -16.42 4.56
CA TYR A 57 10.18 -17.42 5.20
C TYR A 57 10.82 -18.35 6.26
N LYS A 58 12.11 -18.66 6.14
CA LYS A 58 12.85 -19.54 7.08
C LYS A 58 13.38 -18.83 8.35
N ASN A 59 13.41 -17.50 8.43
CA ASN A 59 13.93 -16.78 9.60
C ASN A 59 13.09 -15.53 9.92
N ARG A 60 12.21 -15.66 10.93
CA ARG A 60 11.22 -14.64 11.34
C ARG A 60 11.78 -13.53 12.24
N ARG A 61 12.99 -13.02 11.98
CA ARG A 61 13.58 -11.91 12.75
C ARG A 61 14.39 -10.99 11.85
N LEU A 62 14.06 -9.71 11.88
CA LEU A 62 14.83 -8.66 11.22
C LEU A 62 16.21 -8.51 11.85
N HIS A 63 17.23 -8.28 11.02
CA HIS A 63 18.53 -7.78 11.48
C HIS A 63 18.59 -6.27 11.24
N LEU A 64 18.17 -5.48 12.24
CA LEU A 64 18.45 -4.04 12.28
C LEU A 64 19.97 -3.83 12.19
N ARG A 65 20.45 -3.18 11.14
CA ARG A 65 21.89 -2.97 10.93
C ARG A 65 22.50 -1.96 11.92
N ARG A 66 21.66 -1.20 12.64
CA ARG A 66 22.07 -0.22 13.66
C ARG A 66 20.99 -0.07 14.74
N ILE A 67 21.41 -0.08 16.00
CA ILE A 67 20.59 0.40 17.13
C ILE A 67 20.99 1.87 17.32
N PHE A 68 20.08 2.80 17.05
CA PHE A 68 20.36 4.23 17.13
C PHE A 68 20.44 4.69 18.59
N ASN A 69 21.54 5.35 18.95
CA ASN A 69 21.63 6.06 20.23
C ASN A 69 21.00 7.47 20.11
N GLN A 70 20.92 8.19 21.22
CA GLN A 70 20.27 9.51 21.24
C GLN A 70 21.03 10.59 20.43
N THR A 71 22.35 10.44 20.27
CA THR A 71 23.21 11.35 19.51
C THR A 71 23.11 11.12 18.00
N ASP A 72 22.91 9.86 17.55
CA ASP A 72 22.63 9.56 16.15
C ASP A 72 21.35 10.28 15.67
N ARG A 73 20.36 10.49 16.56
CA ARG A 73 19.07 11.14 16.24
C ARG A 73 19.20 12.64 15.97
N GLU A 74 20.13 13.32 16.66
CA GLU A 74 20.33 14.78 16.53
C GLU A 74 21.16 15.16 15.28
N THR A 75 21.82 14.18 14.64
CA THR A 75 22.74 14.44 13.52
C THR A 75 22.07 14.33 12.14
N ILE A 76 20.85 13.79 12.07
CA ILE A 76 20.11 13.54 10.81
C ILE A 76 19.43 14.81 10.27
N ASP A 77 19.31 15.86 11.09
CA ASP A 77 18.52 17.08 10.86
C ASP A 77 19.14 18.10 9.86
N ILE A 78 20.21 17.73 9.12
CA ILE A 78 21.00 18.70 8.33
C ILE A 78 21.26 18.21 6.89
N ARG A 79 20.36 18.65 5.99
CA ARG A 79 20.45 18.83 4.52
C ARG A 79 19.61 17.88 3.64
N SER A 80 18.68 18.49 2.91
CA SER A 80 18.42 18.22 1.49
C SER A 80 17.72 19.44 0.90
N ASN A 81 18.30 20.07 -0.14
CA ASN A 81 17.66 21.18 -0.86
C ASN A 81 18.31 21.42 -2.23
N THR A 82 17.96 20.61 -3.25
CA THR A 82 18.33 20.86 -4.66
C THR A 82 17.32 20.25 -5.63
N LEU A 83 16.75 21.12 -6.47
CA LEU A 83 15.84 20.84 -7.59
C LEU A 83 16.49 19.93 -8.66
N HIS A 84 15.75 19.00 -9.29
CA HIS A 84 16.21 18.19 -10.44
C HIS A 84 15.17 18.11 -11.58
N SER A 85 15.64 17.67 -12.75
CA SER A 85 15.05 17.94 -14.07
C SER A 85 13.88 17.03 -14.47
N ALA A 86 12.98 17.55 -15.30
CA ALA A 86 11.84 16.81 -15.88
C ALA A 86 12.29 15.70 -16.85
N ALA A 87 11.59 14.56 -16.81
CA ALA A 87 11.78 13.45 -17.72
C ALA A 87 11.08 13.70 -19.07
N THR A 88 11.67 13.19 -20.16
CA THR A 88 11.10 13.23 -21.51
C THR A 88 10.76 11.82 -21.97
N THR A 89 9.65 11.67 -22.71
CA THR A 89 9.28 10.37 -23.29
C THR A 89 10.30 9.92 -24.37
N THR A 90 10.24 8.65 -24.76
CA THR A 90 11.08 8.10 -25.85
C THR A 90 10.84 8.73 -27.23
N ASP A 91 9.80 9.56 -27.38
CA ASP A 91 9.46 10.32 -28.60
C ASP A 91 9.78 11.83 -28.46
N GLY A 92 10.44 12.23 -27.37
CA GLY A 92 10.87 13.61 -27.14
C GLY A 92 9.76 14.61 -26.82
N SER A 93 8.52 14.15 -26.66
CA SER A 93 7.43 14.99 -26.16
C SER A 93 7.59 15.28 -24.65
N PRO A 94 7.32 16.52 -24.19
CA PRO A 94 7.26 16.82 -22.77
C PRO A 94 6.14 15.99 -22.11
N ILE A 95 6.40 15.46 -20.92
CA ILE A 95 5.32 14.96 -20.07
C ILE A 95 4.50 16.18 -19.63
N GLU A 96 3.20 16.17 -19.89
CA GLU A 96 2.28 17.18 -19.37
C GLU A 96 2.16 16.97 -17.87
N HIS A 97 2.99 17.64 -17.09
CA HIS A 97 2.98 17.54 -15.63
C HIS A 97 1.76 18.29 -15.07
N TYR A 98 0.67 17.56 -14.88
CA TYR A 98 -0.56 18.06 -14.25
C TYR A 98 -0.37 18.54 -12.80
N TYR A 99 0.76 18.17 -12.19
CA TYR A 99 1.15 18.56 -10.83
C TYR A 99 2.50 19.30 -10.85
N PRO A 100 2.60 20.50 -10.26
CA PRO A 100 3.89 21.16 -10.05
C PRO A 100 4.68 20.41 -8.97
N SER A 101 6.02 20.39 -9.04
CA SER A 101 6.86 19.81 -7.98
C SER A 101 6.71 20.48 -6.60
N SER A 102 6.04 21.63 -6.55
CA SER A 102 5.68 22.34 -5.32
C SER A 102 4.28 22.01 -4.77
N HIS A 103 3.51 21.08 -5.38
CA HIS A 103 2.23 20.65 -4.80
C HIS A 103 2.46 20.03 -3.42
N SER A 104 1.56 20.28 -2.46
CA SER A 104 1.77 19.91 -1.07
C SER A 104 0.62 19.06 -0.56
N LEU A 105 0.94 17.90 0.01
CA LEU A 105 -0.04 17.05 0.67
C LEU A 105 -0.77 17.83 1.78
N LYS A 106 -2.09 17.94 1.65
CA LYS A 106 -2.97 18.60 2.62
C LYS A 106 -3.35 17.61 3.71
N VAL A 107 -3.45 18.14 4.92
CA VAL A 107 -3.74 17.35 6.12
C VAL A 107 -4.98 17.86 6.83
N ARG A 108 -5.74 16.91 7.37
CA ARG A 108 -6.88 17.18 8.24
C ARG A 108 -6.62 16.58 9.62
N LYS A 109 -7.19 17.20 10.66
CA LYS A 109 -7.24 16.60 11.99
C LYS A 109 -8.45 15.68 12.07
N GLY A 110 -8.28 14.54 12.74
CA GLY A 110 -9.39 13.64 13.02
C GLY A 110 -9.06 12.68 14.15
N LYS A 111 -9.99 11.79 14.45
CA LYS A 111 -9.86 10.78 15.50
C LYS A 111 -9.74 9.39 14.89
N VAL A 112 -8.72 8.63 15.31
CA VAL A 112 -8.59 7.20 15.04
C VAL A 112 -8.90 6.41 16.31
N TRP A 113 -9.45 5.22 16.15
CA TRP A 113 -9.37 4.19 17.20
C TRP A 113 -8.11 3.37 17.00
N SER A 114 -7.21 3.39 17.98
CA SER A 114 -5.96 2.63 17.97
C SER A 114 -5.68 2.03 19.35
N HIS A 115 -4.61 1.23 19.47
CA HIS A 115 -4.18 0.62 20.72
C HIS A 115 -2.67 0.77 20.90
N ARG A 116 -2.22 0.89 22.15
CA ARG A 116 -0.77 0.92 22.49
C ARG A 116 -0.18 -0.46 22.80
N ALA A 117 -0.80 -1.52 22.27
CA ALA A 117 -0.33 -2.89 22.45
C ALA A 117 0.98 -3.14 21.69
N THR A 118 1.94 -3.79 22.34
CA THR A 118 3.12 -4.35 21.68
C THR A 118 2.74 -5.46 20.69
N LEU A 119 3.60 -5.76 19.72
CA LEU A 119 3.33 -6.83 18.74
C LEU A 119 3.03 -8.18 19.40
N ASN A 120 3.64 -8.51 20.54
CA ASN A 120 3.33 -9.73 21.29
C ASN A 120 1.93 -9.71 21.90
N GLN A 121 1.49 -8.57 22.46
CA GLN A 121 0.13 -8.41 22.99
C GLN A 121 -0.91 -8.48 21.85
N TRP A 122 -0.60 -7.88 20.69
CA TRP A 122 -1.43 -8.00 19.50
C TRP A 122 -1.50 -9.43 18.98
N LYS A 123 -0.37 -10.14 18.82
CA LYS A 123 -0.33 -11.56 18.39
C LYS A 123 -1.13 -12.46 19.35
N LEU A 124 -1.14 -12.19 20.65
CA LEU A 124 -1.99 -12.90 21.63
C LEU A 124 -3.49 -12.58 21.46
N ALA A 125 -3.86 -11.29 21.36
CA ALA A 125 -5.25 -10.89 21.16
C ALA A 125 -5.80 -11.42 19.81
N HIS A 126 -4.97 -11.45 18.78
CA HIS A 126 -5.29 -12.03 17.47
C HIS A 126 -5.52 -13.55 17.55
N GLN A 127 -4.64 -14.29 18.22
CA GLN A 127 -4.83 -15.71 18.47
C GLN A 127 -6.12 -15.99 19.26
N ARG A 128 -6.46 -15.15 20.23
CA ARG A 128 -7.74 -15.24 20.95
C ARG A 128 -8.92 -15.05 20.00
N GLN A 129 -8.89 -14.05 19.13
CA GLN A 129 -9.96 -13.77 18.17
C GLN A 129 -10.21 -14.96 17.24
N ILE A 130 -9.13 -15.54 16.68
CA ILE A 130 -9.21 -16.78 15.86
C ILE A 130 -9.91 -17.92 16.61
N LEU A 131 -9.62 -18.13 17.90
CA LEU A 131 -10.28 -19.18 18.68
C LEU A 131 -11.74 -18.87 18.98
N LEU A 132 -12.08 -17.61 19.27
CA LEU A 132 -13.46 -17.19 19.51
C LEU A 132 -14.32 -17.39 18.26
N ASP A 133 -13.85 -16.93 17.10
CA ASP A 133 -14.60 -17.04 15.84
C ASP A 133 -14.75 -18.50 15.39
N LYS A 134 -13.72 -19.34 15.61
CA LYS A 134 -13.83 -20.80 15.42
C LYS A 134 -14.83 -21.43 16.38
N SER A 135 -14.84 -21.03 17.65
CA SER A 135 -15.81 -21.52 18.64
C SER A 135 -17.24 -21.12 18.31
N LEU A 136 -17.46 -19.94 17.72
CA LEU A 136 -18.77 -19.45 17.31
C LEU A 136 -19.30 -20.17 16.06
N ARG A 137 -18.41 -20.70 15.20
CA ARG A 137 -18.79 -21.58 14.08
C ARG A 137 -19.06 -23.01 14.53
N ASN A 138 -18.24 -23.54 15.43
CA ASN A 138 -18.32 -24.92 15.90
C ASN A 138 -18.97 -24.99 17.30
N PHE A 139 -20.30 -24.92 17.34
CA PHE A 139 -21.12 -24.93 18.57
C PHE A 139 -20.92 -26.14 19.50
N GLU A 140 -20.30 -27.24 19.00
CA GLU A 140 -20.10 -28.47 19.77
C GLU A 140 -18.80 -28.48 20.59
N ASP A 141 -17.82 -27.63 20.27
CA ASP A 141 -16.42 -27.80 20.72
C ASP A 141 -15.95 -26.79 21.78
N HIS A 142 -16.88 -26.25 22.57
CA HIS A 142 -16.59 -25.25 23.60
C HIS A 142 -15.68 -25.74 24.75
N SER A 143 -15.45 -27.06 24.89
CA SER A 143 -14.82 -27.64 26.08
C SER A 143 -13.29 -27.60 26.08
N GLU A 144 -12.61 -27.77 24.94
CA GLU A 144 -11.14 -27.68 24.87
C GLU A 144 -10.63 -26.22 24.83
N ILE A 145 -11.42 -25.31 24.24
CA ILE A 145 -11.02 -23.91 24.01
C ILE A 145 -10.86 -23.14 25.32
N LEU A 146 -11.66 -23.46 26.34
CA LEU A 146 -11.63 -22.78 27.65
C LEU A 146 -10.44 -23.20 28.54
N ALA A 147 -9.84 -24.36 28.30
CA ALA A 147 -8.91 -24.99 29.23
C ALA A 147 -7.45 -24.52 29.08
N ASN A 148 -7.03 -24.13 27.87
CA ASN A 148 -5.61 -24.18 27.51
C ASN A 148 -4.80 -22.86 27.65
N ASN A 149 -5.40 -21.69 27.95
CA ASN A 149 -4.60 -20.54 28.39
C ASN A 149 -5.36 -19.39 29.08
N ILE A 150 -5.14 -19.20 30.40
CA ILE A 150 -5.63 -18.04 31.15
C ILE A 150 -5.09 -16.71 30.59
N THR A 151 -3.87 -16.70 30.05
CA THR A 151 -3.28 -15.50 29.43
C THR A 151 -4.02 -15.09 28.15
N LEU A 152 -4.54 -16.05 27.39
CA LEU A 152 -5.28 -15.80 26.15
C LEU A 152 -6.72 -15.35 26.42
N MET A 153 -7.35 -15.86 27.49
CA MET A 153 -8.66 -15.36 27.96
C MET A 153 -8.60 -13.90 28.44
N ASN A 154 -7.43 -13.43 28.86
CA ASN A 154 -7.20 -12.06 29.33
C ASN A 154 -6.55 -11.13 28.29
N SER A 155 -6.09 -11.64 27.14
CA SER A 155 -5.53 -10.78 26.09
C SER A 155 -6.65 -10.06 25.34
N GLN A 156 -6.90 -8.81 25.73
CA GLN A 156 -7.76 -7.85 25.04
C GLN A 156 -6.90 -6.68 24.58
N LEU A 157 -7.19 -6.15 23.40
CA LEU A 157 -6.61 -4.89 22.94
C LEU A 157 -7.32 -3.75 23.67
N ASN A 158 -6.55 -2.95 24.39
CA ASN A 158 -7.06 -1.73 25.01
C ASN A 158 -7.15 -0.63 23.95
N TRP A 159 -8.24 -0.67 23.20
CA TRP A 159 -8.59 0.31 22.17
C TRP A 159 -9.02 1.64 22.81
N SER A 160 -8.56 2.75 22.23
CA SER A 160 -9.00 4.10 22.62
C SER A 160 -8.95 5.07 21.43
N GLU A 161 -9.76 6.12 21.50
CA GLU A 161 -9.67 7.24 20.57
C GLU A 161 -8.37 8.04 20.78
N PHE A 162 -7.74 8.42 19.67
CA PHE A 162 -6.63 9.38 19.65
C PHE A 162 -6.88 10.42 18.56
N ASP A 163 -6.66 11.70 18.90
CA ASP A 163 -6.55 12.76 17.90
C ASP A 163 -5.24 12.58 17.12
N THR A 164 -5.33 12.63 15.79
CA THR A 164 -4.26 12.29 14.86
C THR A 164 -4.27 13.25 13.66
N VAL A 165 -3.15 13.32 12.95
CA VAL A 165 -3.10 13.98 11.63
C VAL A 165 -3.38 12.93 10.56
N LEU A 166 -4.20 13.28 9.58
CA LEU A 166 -4.69 12.42 8.51
C LEU A 166 -4.38 13.07 7.15
N PRO A 167 -4.15 12.29 6.07
CA PRO A 167 -4.19 12.84 4.72
C PRO A 167 -5.61 13.35 4.42
N ASP A 168 -5.71 14.49 3.75
CA ASP A 168 -7.00 15.00 3.28
C ASP A 168 -7.41 14.31 1.97
N VAL A 169 -8.14 13.21 2.09
CA VAL A 169 -8.65 12.43 0.94
C VAL A 169 -9.73 13.15 0.13
N THR A 170 -10.15 14.38 0.50
CA THR A 170 -11.02 15.22 -0.35
C THR A 170 -10.23 16.07 -1.34
N ASP A 171 -8.90 16.11 -1.20
CA ASP A 171 -8.00 16.90 -2.02
C ASP A 171 -7.28 16.04 -3.07
N ILE A 172 -7.43 16.40 -4.35
CA ILE A 172 -6.90 15.61 -5.46
C ILE A 172 -5.37 15.65 -5.57
N GLU A 173 -4.72 16.72 -5.10
CA GLU A 173 -3.26 16.80 -5.00
C GLU A 173 -2.75 15.82 -3.94
N THR A 174 -3.40 15.74 -2.78
CA THR A 174 -3.07 14.79 -1.70
C THR A 174 -3.19 13.34 -2.15
N LEU A 175 -4.27 12.98 -2.85
CA LEU A 175 -4.42 11.65 -3.42
C LEU A 175 -3.33 11.37 -4.47
N ALA A 176 -3.01 12.36 -5.33
CA ALA A 176 -1.97 12.21 -6.34
C ALA A 176 -0.57 12.04 -5.73
N SER A 177 -0.18 12.82 -4.71
CA SER A 177 1.10 12.66 -4.00
C SER A 177 1.25 11.25 -3.42
N LEU A 178 0.18 10.71 -2.80
CA LEU A 178 0.19 9.35 -2.26
C LEU A 178 0.24 8.30 -3.38
N ALA A 179 -0.50 8.49 -4.48
CA ALA A 179 -0.43 7.62 -5.64
C ALA A 179 0.98 7.60 -6.27
N MET A 180 1.65 8.74 -6.38
CA MET A 180 3.05 8.83 -6.84
C MET A 180 4.00 8.06 -5.93
N MET A 181 3.85 8.15 -4.60
CA MET A 181 4.60 7.33 -3.65
C MET A 181 4.36 5.83 -3.85
N THR A 182 3.13 5.40 -4.16
CA THR A 182 2.82 3.98 -4.40
C THR A 182 3.31 3.49 -5.76
N ASN A 183 3.32 4.33 -6.80
CA ASN A 183 4.03 4.02 -8.05
C ASN A 183 5.52 3.81 -7.81
N ASN A 184 6.14 4.68 -7.03
CA ASN A 184 7.57 4.61 -6.73
C ASN A 184 7.94 3.30 -6.01
N ALA A 185 7.03 2.67 -5.26
CA ALA A 185 7.25 1.34 -4.67
C ALA A 185 7.55 0.23 -5.70
N TYR A 186 7.30 0.44 -6.99
CA TYR A 186 7.62 -0.49 -8.08
C TYR A 186 8.97 -0.24 -8.76
N THR A 187 9.70 0.82 -8.41
CA THR A 187 10.98 1.21 -9.02
C THR A 187 12.03 1.57 -7.97
N LEU A 188 13.29 1.70 -8.38
CA LEU A 188 14.34 2.27 -7.52
C LEU A 188 14.51 3.77 -7.84
N PRO A 189 15.00 4.58 -6.88
CA PRO A 189 15.27 5.99 -7.11
C PRO A 189 16.19 6.20 -8.32
N GLY A 190 15.77 7.06 -9.25
CA GLY A 190 16.50 7.33 -10.49
C GLY A 190 16.11 6.44 -11.69
N ASP A 191 15.10 5.57 -11.57
CA ASP A 191 14.37 5.00 -12.73
C ASP A 191 13.54 6.10 -13.41
N ASP A 192 13.44 6.08 -14.75
CA ASP A 192 12.69 7.08 -15.52
C ASP A 192 11.18 7.15 -15.16
N ARG A 193 10.64 6.11 -14.51
CA ARG A 193 9.26 6.03 -14.03
C ARG A 193 9.09 6.48 -12.58
N TRP A 194 10.12 7.08 -11.97
CA TRP A 194 10.05 7.68 -10.64
C TRP A 194 9.33 9.03 -10.69
N TYR A 195 8.26 9.18 -9.91
CA TYR A 195 7.51 10.43 -9.79
C TYR A 195 8.05 11.25 -8.60
N ASP A 196 8.04 12.57 -8.73
CA ASP A 196 8.20 13.48 -7.60
C ASP A 196 6.85 13.62 -6.87
N PRO A 197 6.69 13.10 -5.64
CA PRO A 197 5.43 13.19 -4.89
C PRO A 197 5.16 14.59 -4.30
N GLY A 198 5.97 15.59 -4.66
CA GLY A 198 5.83 16.98 -4.23
C GLY A 198 6.31 17.22 -2.80
N GLY A 199 5.85 18.32 -2.20
CA GLY A 199 5.85 18.55 -0.74
C GLY A 199 7.20 18.55 -0.02
N ALA A 200 8.33 18.55 -0.74
CA ALA A 200 9.67 18.31 -0.19
C ALA A 200 9.79 16.98 0.58
N TRP A 201 9.08 15.93 0.16
CA TRP A 201 9.20 14.59 0.74
C TRP A 201 10.60 14.00 0.51
N ASN A 202 11.26 13.57 1.58
CA ASN A 202 12.51 12.82 1.50
C ASN A 202 12.21 11.32 1.43
N LEU A 203 12.89 10.59 0.55
CA LEU A 203 12.92 9.13 0.64
C LEU A 203 13.92 8.73 1.74
N SER A 204 13.41 8.20 2.84
CA SER A 204 14.21 7.83 4.02
C SER A 204 14.81 6.42 3.90
N ASP A 205 13.99 5.44 3.50
CA ASP A 205 14.32 4.01 3.49
C ASP A 205 13.66 3.28 2.31
N SER A 206 14.19 2.11 1.93
CA SER A 206 13.71 1.24 0.86
C SER A 206 13.84 -0.23 1.29
N PHE A 207 12.74 -0.97 1.31
CA PHE A 207 12.72 -2.33 1.87
C PHE A 207 12.41 -3.42 0.82
N GLY A 208 12.89 -4.64 1.08
CA GLY A 208 12.58 -5.85 0.29
C GLY A 208 13.24 -5.96 -1.09
N TRP A 209 14.01 -4.95 -1.52
CA TRP A 209 14.65 -4.91 -2.84
C TRP A 209 15.75 -5.95 -3.07
N GLU A 210 16.36 -6.46 -1.99
CA GLU A 210 17.45 -7.45 -2.05
C GLU A 210 16.96 -8.91 -2.18
N GLU A 211 15.67 -9.19 -1.94
CA GLU A 211 15.10 -10.56 -1.83
C GLU A 211 13.70 -10.66 -2.51
N ASP A 212 13.04 -11.81 -2.40
CA ASP A 212 11.73 -12.14 -3.00
C ASP A 212 10.50 -11.75 -2.14
N GLY A 213 10.70 -10.90 -1.13
CA GLY A 213 9.70 -10.49 -0.14
C GLY A 213 8.87 -9.25 -0.51
N LEU A 214 8.08 -8.77 0.46
CA LEU A 214 7.32 -7.52 0.38
C LEU A 214 8.29 -6.34 0.13
N ARG A 215 7.98 -5.48 -0.84
CA ARG A 215 8.81 -4.32 -1.22
C ARG A 215 8.12 -3.00 -1.02
N GLY A 216 8.91 -1.94 -1.00
CA GLY A 216 8.40 -0.57 -1.00
C GLY A 216 9.40 0.43 -0.46
N HIS A 217 8.86 1.58 -0.06
CA HIS A 217 9.61 2.76 0.36
C HIS A 217 9.01 3.42 1.59
N VAL A 218 9.85 4.13 2.34
CA VAL A 218 9.45 4.96 3.48
C VAL A 218 9.76 6.41 3.14
N PHE A 219 8.73 7.20 2.89
CA PHE A 219 8.83 8.64 2.67
C PHE A 219 8.66 9.39 3.99
N ALA A 220 9.41 10.47 4.19
CA ALA A 220 9.38 11.28 5.40
C ALA A 220 9.28 12.77 5.04
N THR A 221 8.54 13.54 5.83
CA THR A 221 8.59 15.01 5.78
C THR A 221 9.99 15.51 6.18
N PRO A 222 10.41 16.72 5.77
CA PRO A 222 11.72 17.26 6.13
C PRO A 222 12.05 17.28 7.63
N ASP A 223 11.02 17.40 8.48
CA ASP A 223 11.09 17.43 9.94
C ASP A 223 10.85 16.05 10.60
N ASN A 224 10.70 14.98 9.80
CA ASN A 224 10.32 13.63 10.23
C ASN A 224 9.01 13.57 11.06
N SER A 225 8.16 14.60 11.02
CA SER A 225 6.88 14.60 11.74
C SER A 225 5.86 13.63 11.16
N THR A 226 5.92 13.35 9.86
CA THR A 226 5.04 12.40 9.17
C THR A 226 5.83 11.44 8.27
N ILE A 227 5.47 10.17 8.34
CA ILE A 227 6.07 9.05 7.63
C ILE A 227 5.00 8.33 6.81
N VAL A 228 5.23 8.15 5.51
CA VAL A 228 4.36 7.37 4.62
C VAL A 228 5.08 6.09 4.21
N ILE A 229 4.47 4.95 4.55
CA ILE A 229 4.95 3.63 4.15
C ILE A 229 4.23 3.25 2.85
N ALA A 230 4.94 3.35 1.73
CA ALA A 230 4.43 2.98 0.41
C ALA A 230 4.72 1.50 0.13
N ILE A 231 3.69 0.67 0.15
CA ILE A 231 3.77 -0.78 -0.04
C ILE A 231 3.53 -1.14 -1.51
N LYS A 232 4.51 -1.84 -2.10
CA LYS A 232 4.41 -2.37 -3.47
C LYS A 232 3.38 -3.49 -3.52
N GLY A 233 2.54 -3.48 -4.56
CA GLY A 233 1.70 -4.61 -4.93
C GLY A 233 2.39 -5.55 -5.94
N THR A 234 1.56 -6.29 -6.67
CA THR A 234 2.03 -7.33 -7.58
C THR A 234 2.75 -6.74 -8.78
N SER A 235 3.95 -7.29 -9.08
CA SER A 235 4.59 -7.05 -10.38
C SER A 235 3.84 -7.80 -11.48
N ALA A 236 2.68 -7.25 -11.88
CA ALA A 236 1.90 -7.70 -13.03
C ALA A 236 2.63 -7.30 -14.32
N GLY A 237 3.79 -7.91 -14.58
CA GLY A 237 4.43 -7.87 -15.89
C GLY A 237 3.44 -8.45 -16.90
N LEU A 238 2.91 -7.57 -17.78
CA LEU A 238 1.69 -7.76 -18.56
C LEU A 238 1.62 -9.08 -19.34
N LEU A 239 2.77 -9.70 -19.63
CA LEU A 239 2.89 -11.04 -20.24
C LEU A 239 4.00 -11.88 -19.58
N GLY A 240 3.91 -12.13 -18.27
CA GLY A 240 4.49 -13.33 -17.65
C GLY A 240 5.87 -13.23 -16.98
N ASN A 241 6.51 -12.06 -16.92
CA ASN A 241 7.76 -11.84 -16.17
C ASN A 241 7.55 -10.85 -15.02
N GLY A 242 7.04 -11.34 -13.88
CA GLY A 242 6.77 -10.54 -12.68
C GLY A 242 8.00 -10.18 -11.83
N GLY A 243 9.19 -10.04 -12.45
CA GLY A 243 10.45 -9.82 -11.74
C GLY A 243 10.78 -10.92 -10.72
N SER A 244 11.60 -10.59 -9.72
CA SER A 244 12.02 -11.55 -8.68
C SER A 244 10.99 -11.79 -7.57
N THR A 245 9.92 -11.00 -7.46
CA THR A 245 8.82 -11.22 -6.48
C THR A 245 7.61 -11.94 -7.07
N GLY A 246 7.44 -11.94 -8.40
CA GLY A 246 6.17 -12.30 -9.06
C GLY A 246 5.56 -13.66 -8.72
N VAL A 247 6.37 -14.63 -8.28
CA VAL A 247 5.88 -15.93 -7.79
C VAL A 247 5.18 -15.79 -6.43
N ASN A 248 5.78 -15.04 -5.51
CA ASN A 248 5.22 -14.78 -4.19
C ASN A 248 4.06 -13.77 -4.27
N ASP A 249 4.17 -12.74 -5.11
CA ASP A 249 3.10 -11.80 -5.42
C ASP A 249 1.82 -12.59 -5.83
N LYS A 250 1.94 -13.40 -6.89
CA LYS A 250 0.85 -14.23 -7.44
C LYS A 250 0.32 -15.31 -6.49
N LEU A 251 1.16 -15.85 -5.61
CA LEU A 251 0.71 -16.77 -4.57
C LEU A 251 -0.16 -16.05 -3.53
N ASN A 252 0.24 -14.85 -3.09
CA ASN A 252 -0.54 -14.07 -2.14
C ASN A 252 -1.84 -13.56 -2.79
N ASP A 253 -1.81 -12.99 -4.00
CA ASP A 253 -3.04 -12.58 -4.72
C ASP A 253 -4.11 -13.70 -4.73
N ASN A 254 -3.68 -14.90 -5.14
CA ASN A 254 -4.53 -16.08 -5.22
C ASN A 254 -4.99 -16.62 -3.86
N LEU A 255 -4.29 -16.32 -2.76
CA LEU A 255 -4.72 -16.67 -1.39
C LEU A 255 -5.68 -15.62 -0.79
N PHE A 256 -5.45 -14.33 -1.04
CA PHE A 256 -6.26 -13.24 -0.49
C PHE A 256 -7.59 -13.09 -1.24
N PHE A 257 -7.56 -13.05 -2.57
CA PHE A 257 -8.65 -12.54 -3.40
C PHE A 257 -9.44 -13.62 -4.15
N SER A 258 -9.08 -14.89 -3.98
CA SER A 258 -9.88 -16.00 -4.52
C SER A 258 -10.89 -16.51 -3.51
N CYS A 259 -12.01 -17.02 -4.01
CA CYS A 259 -13.05 -17.60 -3.19
C CYS A 259 -12.60 -18.94 -2.61
N CYS A 260 -12.01 -19.82 -3.41
CA CYS A 260 -11.52 -21.12 -2.93
C CYS A 260 -10.18 -21.48 -3.59
N CYS A 261 -9.07 -21.05 -2.98
CA CYS A 261 -7.72 -21.50 -3.34
C CYS A 261 -7.35 -21.34 -4.83
N ALA A 262 -7.85 -20.32 -5.51
CA ALA A 262 -7.72 -20.08 -6.95
C ALA A 262 -8.26 -21.23 -7.84
N ARG A 263 -9.37 -21.84 -7.43
CA ARG A 263 -10.05 -22.90 -8.20
C ARG A 263 -10.90 -22.33 -9.35
N VAL A 264 -10.24 -21.83 -10.38
CA VAL A 264 -10.91 -21.17 -11.53
C VAL A 264 -11.36 -22.16 -12.61
N SER A 265 -10.53 -23.14 -12.99
CA SER A 265 -10.87 -24.12 -14.03
C SER A 265 -10.07 -25.43 -13.93
N TRP A 266 -10.31 -26.38 -14.84
CA TRP A 266 -9.61 -27.67 -14.87
C TRP A 266 -8.11 -27.55 -15.19
N SER A 267 -7.68 -26.49 -15.89
CA SER A 267 -6.28 -26.27 -16.27
C SER A 267 -5.45 -25.57 -15.18
N TRP A 268 -6.05 -25.26 -14.03
CA TRP A 268 -5.40 -24.60 -12.90
C TRP A 268 -4.95 -25.57 -11.82
N SER A 269 -3.80 -25.26 -11.22
CA SER A 269 -3.36 -25.85 -9.95
C SER A 269 -3.74 -24.91 -8.80
N PRO A 270 -4.61 -25.34 -7.85
CA PRO A 270 -4.97 -24.53 -6.68
C PRO A 270 -3.77 -24.19 -5.79
N VAL A 271 -3.86 -23.09 -5.04
CA VAL A 271 -2.85 -22.70 -4.03
C VAL A 271 -3.03 -23.42 -2.69
N CYS A 272 -4.16 -24.09 -2.49
CA CYS A 272 -4.48 -24.93 -1.33
C CYS A 272 -5.54 -25.99 -1.63
N ASP A 273 -5.50 -27.07 -0.85
CA ASP A 273 -6.32 -28.28 -1.03
C ASP A 273 -7.59 -28.24 -0.16
N CYS A 274 -8.33 -27.12 -0.27
CA CYS A 274 -9.54 -26.85 0.53
C CYS A 274 -10.85 -26.99 -0.26
N TYR A 275 -10.77 -27.38 -1.53
CA TYR A 275 -11.89 -27.55 -2.44
C TYR A 275 -12.55 -28.93 -2.23
N GLU A 276 -13.85 -28.96 -1.96
CA GLU A 276 -14.61 -30.19 -1.65
C GLU A 276 -15.66 -30.55 -2.73
N GLY A 277 -15.75 -29.77 -3.81
CA GLY A 277 -16.69 -30.02 -4.91
C GLY A 277 -17.23 -28.75 -5.54
N PRO A 278 -18.14 -28.85 -6.53
CA PRO A 278 -18.72 -27.69 -7.20
C PRO A 278 -19.27 -26.70 -6.18
N ASN A 279 -18.73 -25.48 -6.18
CA ASN A 279 -19.09 -24.40 -5.27
C ASN A 279 -18.93 -24.71 -3.76
N LYS A 280 -18.16 -25.73 -3.38
CA LYS A 280 -17.96 -26.13 -1.97
C LYS A 280 -16.51 -25.98 -1.54
N CYS A 281 -16.27 -25.26 -0.45
CA CYS A 281 -14.93 -25.01 0.08
C CYS A 281 -14.87 -25.13 1.61
N ARG A 282 -13.79 -25.69 2.17
CA ARG A 282 -13.58 -25.76 3.63
C ARG A 282 -13.15 -24.41 4.20
N ALA A 283 -14.00 -23.84 5.05
CA ALA A 283 -13.83 -22.51 5.63
C ALA A 283 -12.51 -22.38 6.43
N SER A 284 -12.35 -23.21 7.47
CA SER A 284 -11.15 -23.24 8.32
C SER A 284 -9.88 -23.62 7.56
N CYS A 285 -10.02 -24.37 6.46
CA CYS A 285 -8.90 -24.73 5.59
C CYS A 285 -8.41 -23.50 4.79
N VAL A 286 -9.31 -22.70 4.21
CA VAL A 286 -8.92 -21.48 3.48
C VAL A 286 -8.35 -20.44 4.42
N GLU A 287 -8.96 -20.22 5.59
CA GLU A 287 -8.42 -19.34 6.64
C GLU A 287 -7.04 -19.81 7.10
N GLY A 288 -6.89 -21.10 7.36
CA GLY A 288 -5.62 -21.72 7.73
C GLY A 288 -4.57 -21.64 6.62
N ALA A 289 -4.96 -21.74 5.35
CA ALA A 289 -4.08 -21.56 4.21
C ALA A 289 -3.64 -20.11 4.07
N LEU A 290 -4.55 -19.14 4.19
CA LEU A 290 -4.23 -17.72 4.19
C LEU A 290 -3.23 -17.39 5.32
N MET A 291 -3.53 -17.79 6.56
CA MET A 291 -2.68 -17.52 7.72
C MET A 291 -1.30 -18.20 7.70
N ASN A 292 -1.19 -19.41 7.14
CA ASN A 292 0.07 -20.19 7.17
C ASN A 292 0.89 -20.13 5.87
N LYS A 293 0.26 -19.85 4.73
CA LYS A 293 0.92 -19.73 3.42
C LYS A 293 1.09 -18.28 2.95
N SER A 294 0.31 -17.31 3.46
CA SER A 294 0.62 -15.90 3.20
C SER A 294 1.94 -15.53 3.85
N VAL A 295 2.89 -15.11 3.00
CA VAL A 295 4.13 -14.50 3.48
C VAL A 295 3.90 -13.01 3.77
N TYR A 296 2.98 -12.36 3.05
CA TYR A 296 2.90 -10.90 3.02
C TYR A 296 2.14 -10.30 4.19
N PHE A 297 1.10 -10.95 4.74
CA PHE A 297 0.43 -10.42 5.94
C PHE A 297 1.41 -10.32 7.13
N GLN A 298 2.15 -11.40 7.42
CA GLN A 298 3.12 -11.41 8.53
C GLN A 298 4.30 -10.48 8.25
N ALA A 299 4.81 -10.43 7.01
CA ALA A 299 5.88 -9.51 6.64
C ALA A 299 5.46 -8.03 6.78
N ALA A 300 4.22 -7.68 6.42
CA ALA A 300 3.67 -6.34 6.56
C ALA A 300 3.48 -5.95 8.04
N VAL A 301 3.01 -6.89 8.87
CA VAL A 301 2.88 -6.71 10.33
C VAL A 301 4.23 -6.50 11.01
N ASP A 302 5.23 -7.33 10.69
CA ASP A 302 6.57 -7.22 11.28
C ASP A 302 7.29 -5.93 10.77
N LEU A 303 7.10 -5.55 9.50
CA LEU A 303 7.59 -4.28 8.94
C LEU A 303 7.03 -3.04 9.68
N TYR A 304 5.71 -3.02 9.92
CA TYR A 304 5.08 -1.91 10.63
C TYR A 304 5.61 -1.79 12.07
N ASP A 305 5.71 -2.90 12.79
CA ASP A 305 6.25 -2.96 14.15
C ASP A 305 7.71 -2.46 14.25
N ASP A 306 8.53 -2.69 13.22
CA ASP A 306 9.88 -2.11 13.15
C ASP A 306 9.88 -0.61 12.80
N ILE A 307 9.02 -0.13 11.89
CA ILE A 307 8.93 1.31 11.57
C ILE A 307 8.43 2.11 12.78
N VAL A 308 7.46 1.60 13.55
CA VAL A 308 7.00 2.23 14.82
C VAL A 308 8.15 2.38 15.83
N ARG A 309 9.10 1.43 15.88
CA ARG A 309 10.27 1.53 16.76
C ARG A 309 11.28 2.57 16.30
N MET A 310 11.45 2.74 14.99
CA MET A 310 12.37 3.71 14.41
C MET A 310 11.81 5.14 14.49
N TYR A 311 10.49 5.30 14.36
CA TYR A 311 9.79 6.60 14.34
C TYR A 311 8.76 6.73 15.49
N PRO A 312 9.16 6.62 16.77
CA PRO A 312 8.25 6.55 17.92
C PRO A 312 7.49 7.86 18.24
N HIS A 313 7.78 8.93 17.49
CA HIS A 313 7.20 10.27 17.67
C HIS A 313 6.59 10.85 16.39
N SER A 314 6.63 10.10 15.28
CA SER A 314 6.10 10.54 14.00
C SER A 314 4.68 10.03 13.80
N GLN A 315 3.89 10.80 13.05
CA GLN A 315 2.67 10.29 12.44
C GLN A 315 3.05 9.25 11.39
N ILE A 316 2.45 8.06 11.43
CA ILE A 316 2.60 7.05 10.38
C ILE A 316 1.31 7.00 9.57
N TRP A 317 1.43 6.96 8.24
CA TRP A 317 0.38 6.60 7.29
C TRP A 317 0.84 5.46 6.39
N LEU A 318 -0.11 4.72 5.86
CA LEU A 318 0.12 3.65 4.89
C LEU A 318 -0.40 4.07 3.52
N ALA A 319 0.32 3.70 2.48
CA ALA A 319 -0.17 3.80 1.11
C ALA A 319 0.18 2.53 0.33
N GLY A 320 -0.64 2.14 -0.63
CA GLY A 320 -0.32 1.01 -1.50
C GLY A 320 -1.12 0.99 -2.79
N HIS A 321 -0.71 0.16 -3.73
CA HIS A 321 -1.45 -0.09 -4.98
C HIS A 321 -1.70 -1.60 -5.14
N SER A 322 -2.88 -2.00 -5.65
CA SER A 322 -3.22 -3.41 -5.92
C SER A 322 -3.07 -4.28 -4.64
N LEU A 323 -2.35 -5.40 -4.68
CA LEU A 323 -2.03 -6.20 -3.48
C LEU A 323 -1.44 -5.36 -2.31
N GLY A 324 -0.66 -4.33 -2.61
CA GLY A 324 -0.09 -3.43 -1.60
C GLY A 324 -1.15 -2.52 -0.95
N ALA A 325 -2.20 -2.16 -1.69
CA ALA A 325 -3.34 -1.38 -1.19
C ALA A 325 -4.18 -2.19 -0.20
N ALA A 326 -4.44 -3.47 -0.51
CA ALA A 326 -5.12 -4.40 0.40
C ALA A 326 -4.31 -4.62 1.70
N LEU A 327 -2.98 -4.78 1.59
CA LEU A 327 -2.11 -4.91 2.77
C LEU A 327 -2.08 -3.62 3.61
N ALA A 328 -2.07 -2.45 2.97
CA ALA A 328 -2.16 -1.15 3.65
C ALA A 328 -3.50 -1.00 4.39
N GLY A 329 -4.62 -1.35 3.75
CA GLY A 329 -5.96 -1.34 4.37
C GLY A 329 -6.04 -2.30 5.56
N ILE A 330 -5.63 -3.55 5.38
CA ILE A 330 -5.57 -4.57 6.44
C ILE A 330 -4.75 -4.11 7.64
N LEU A 331 -3.55 -3.55 7.43
CA LEU A 331 -2.73 -2.98 8.51
C LEU A 331 -3.40 -1.76 9.16
N GLY A 332 -4.02 -0.89 8.37
CA GLY A 332 -4.72 0.30 8.84
C GLY A 332 -5.85 -0.04 9.81
N VAL A 333 -6.69 -1.03 9.47
CA VAL A 333 -7.70 -1.59 10.38
C VAL A 333 -7.06 -2.26 11.60
N THR A 334 -6.03 -3.08 11.37
CA THR A 334 -5.36 -3.87 12.42
C THR A 334 -4.79 -3.03 13.56
N PHE A 335 -4.24 -1.85 13.25
CA PHE A 335 -3.49 -1.02 14.19
C PHE A 335 -4.10 0.38 14.42
N GLY A 336 -5.17 0.74 13.70
CA GLY A 336 -5.78 2.08 13.79
C GLY A 336 -4.97 3.16 13.10
N ILE A 337 -4.32 2.83 11.98
CA ILE A 337 -3.45 3.73 11.20
C ILE A 337 -4.23 4.27 10.00
N PRO A 338 -4.06 5.54 9.60
CA PRO A 338 -4.57 6.02 8.32
C PRO A 338 -3.92 5.28 7.14
N ALA A 339 -4.73 4.79 6.21
CA ALA A 339 -4.27 4.08 5.01
C ALA A 339 -5.01 4.60 3.77
N VAL A 340 -4.28 4.82 2.68
CA VAL A 340 -4.85 5.17 1.36
C VAL A 340 -4.34 4.17 0.34
N GLY A 341 -5.20 3.24 -0.06
CA GLY A 341 -4.91 2.28 -1.11
C GLY A 341 -5.48 2.71 -2.46
N PHE A 342 -4.82 2.30 -3.54
CA PHE A 342 -5.20 2.59 -4.93
C PHE A 342 -5.45 1.29 -5.71
N GLU A 343 -6.58 1.21 -6.40
CA GLU A 343 -7.01 0.05 -7.21
C GLU A 343 -6.84 -1.29 -6.45
N ALA A 344 -7.24 -1.32 -5.18
CA ALA A 344 -7.20 -2.54 -4.37
C ALA A 344 -8.20 -3.57 -4.91
N PRO A 345 -7.86 -4.86 -5.07
CA PRO A 345 -8.87 -5.92 -5.15
C PRO A 345 -9.68 -5.97 -3.85
N GLY A 346 -10.86 -6.60 -3.86
CA GLY A 346 -11.71 -6.69 -2.66
C GLY A 346 -10.98 -7.29 -1.46
N ASP A 347 -10.73 -6.48 -0.43
CA ASP A 347 -9.90 -6.81 0.74
C ASP A 347 -10.71 -7.08 2.02
N LEU A 348 -12.04 -6.95 1.97
CA LEU A 348 -12.95 -7.24 3.07
C LEU A 348 -12.94 -8.74 3.45
N LEU A 349 -13.16 -9.63 2.49
CA LEU A 349 -13.13 -11.08 2.73
C LEU A 349 -11.80 -11.61 3.30
N PRO A 350 -10.60 -11.25 2.75
CA PRO A 350 -9.35 -11.69 3.38
C PRO A 350 -9.17 -11.12 4.79
N ALA A 351 -9.59 -9.89 5.08
CA ALA A 351 -9.54 -9.35 6.45
C ALA A 351 -10.44 -10.13 7.44
N GLN A 352 -11.64 -10.51 7.01
CA GLN A 352 -12.52 -11.41 7.78
C GLN A 352 -11.85 -12.77 8.03
N ARG A 353 -11.29 -13.39 6.99
CA ARG A 353 -10.57 -14.69 7.07
C ARG A 353 -9.29 -14.63 7.90
N LEU A 354 -8.66 -13.45 7.98
CA LEU A 354 -7.53 -13.19 8.86
C LEU A 354 -7.94 -13.00 10.32
N HIS A 355 -9.24 -12.93 10.67
CA HIS A 355 -9.72 -12.73 12.04
C HIS A 355 -9.12 -11.48 12.72
N LEU A 356 -8.99 -10.38 11.97
CA LEU A 356 -8.37 -9.16 12.52
C LEU A 356 -9.23 -8.63 13.67
N PRO A 357 -8.63 -8.30 14.82
CA PRO A 357 -9.37 -7.71 15.92
C PRO A 357 -9.76 -6.28 15.53
N LEU A 358 -11.06 -5.97 15.62
CA LEU A 358 -11.61 -4.65 15.30
C LEU A 358 -11.74 -3.75 16.54
N PRO A 359 -11.82 -2.40 16.37
CA PRO A 359 -12.15 -1.50 17.45
C PRO A 359 -13.60 -1.71 17.97
N PRO A 360 -13.92 -1.32 19.21
CA PRO A 360 -15.22 -1.61 19.83
C PRO A 360 -16.40 -1.06 19.02
N GLY A 361 -17.35 -1.94 18.70
CA GLY A 361 -18.56 -1.59 17.95
C GLY A 361 -18.39 -1.56 16.42
N ALA A 362 -17.17 -1.69 15.89
CA ALA A 362 -16.95 -1.90 14.46
C ALA A 362 -17.19 -3.37 14.09
N ASN A 363 -17.87 -3.59 12.96
CA ASN A 363 -18.02 -4.89 12.32
C ASN A 363 -17.69 -4.75 10.83
N PHE A 364 -17.04 -5.77 10.26
CA PHE A 364 -16.76 -5.81 8.82
C PHE A 364 -18.04 -5.61 8.00
N GLY A 365 -18.03 -4.61 7.10
CA GLY A 365 -19.14 -4.32 6.19
C GLY A 365 -20.41 -3.74 6.84
N LYS A 366 -20.42 -3.43 8.15
CA LYS A 366 -21.59 -2.84 8.85
C LYS A 366 -21.20 -1.88 9.97
N GLY A 367 -21.34 -0.57 9.72
CA GLY A 367 -21.28 0.48 10.73
C GLY A 367 -20.22 1.55 10.47
N GLN A 368 -19.99 2.41 11.46
CA GLN A 368 -18.93 3.42 11.42
C GLN A 368 -17.56 2.76 11.62
N GLU A 369 -16.96 2.30 10.53
CA GLU A 369 -15.54 1.91 10.52
C GLU A 369 -14.69 3.18 10.75
N MET A 370 -14.16 3.35 11.97
CA MET A 370 -13.34 4.50 12.35
C MET A 370 -11.83 4.30 12.10
N SER A 371 -11.48 3.22 11.38
CA SER A 371 -10.22 3.13 10.65
C SER A 371 -10.26 4.15 9.52
N HIS A 372 -9.28 5.06 9.45
CA HIS A 372 -9.15 6.02 8.35
C HIS A 372 -8.50 5.33 7.13
N VAL A 373 -9.15 4.25 6.69
CA VAL A 373 -8.79 3.40 5.57
C VAL A 373 -9.65 3.82 4.37
N PHE A 374 -8.98 4.22 3.30
CA PHE A 374 -9.60 4.68 2.08
C PHE A 374 -9.10 3.84 0.90
N GLN A 375 -10.03 3.23 0.15
CA GLN A 375 -9.71 2.55 -1.10
C GLN A 375 -10.17 3.42 -2.28
N VAL A 376 -9.20 3.93 -3.04
CA VAL A 376 -9.39 4.83 -4.18
C VAL A 376 -9.29 4.03 -5.47
N PHE A 377 -10.33 4.04 -6.30
CA PHE A 377 -10.32 3.27 -7.54
C PHE A 377 -11.26 3.86 -8.59
N HIS A 378 -11.20 3.34 -9.82
CA HIS A 378 -12.04 3.82 -10.92
C HIS A 378 -12.92 2.74 -11.56
N THR A 379 -14.11 3.10 -12.04
CA THR A 379 -15.12 2.13 -12.56
C THR A 379 -14.69 1.33 -13.79
N ALA A 380 -13.60 1.73 -14.45
CA ALA A 380 -13.00 0.99 -15.56
C ALA A 380 -11.97 -0.08 -15.16
N ASP A 381 -11.56 -0.17 -13.89
CA ASP A 381 -10.64 -1.24 -13.46
C ASP A 381 -11.43 -2.49 -13.10
N PRO A 382 -11.31 -3.59 -13.86
CA PRO A 382 -12.01 -4.83 -13.52
C PRO A 382 -11.43 -5.51 -12.27
N ILE A 383 -10.24 -5.14 -11.80
CA ILE A 383 -9.62 -5.72 -10.59
C ILE A 383 -10.26 -5.13 -9.34
N ALA A 384 -10.25 -3.81 -9.17
CA ALA A 384 -10.91 -3.16 -8.04
C ALA A 384 -12.43 -3.42 -8.03
N MET A 385 -13.09 -3.31 -9.19
CA MET A 385 -14.53 -3.60 -9.33
C MET A 385 -14.88 -5.09 -9.14
N GLY A 386 -13.91 -6.00 -8.99
CA GLY A 386 -14.17 -7.44 -8.81
C GLY A 386 -14.90 -8.09 -10.00
N THR A 387 -14.68 -7.58 -11.21
CA THR A 387 -15.25 -8.09 -12.47
C THR A 387 -14.24 -8.86 -13.32
N CYS A 388 -12.95 -8.88 -12.95
CA CYS A 388 -11.90 -9.63 -13.64
C CYS A 388 -11.93 -11.16 -13.38
N ASN A 389 -13.11 -11.76 -13.29
CA ASN A 389 -13.31 -13.11 -12.77
C ASN A 389 -13.73 -14.15 -13.83
N GLY A 390 -13.64 -15.43 -13.47
CA GLY A 390 -14.01 -16.55 -14.34
C GLY A 390 -12.92 -16.98 -15.34
N ALA A 391 -13.06 -18.21 -15.87
CA ALA A 391 -11.99 -18.92 -16.58
C ALA A 391 -11.41 -18.22 -17.83
N LEU A 392 -12.21 -17.38 -18.50
CA LEU A 392 -11.82 -16.67 -19.72
C LEU A 392 -11.45 -15.19 -19.50
N SER A 393 -11.40 -14.71 -18.25
CA SER A 393 -10.96 -13.33 -17.97
C SER A 393 -9.48 -13.13 -18.26
N SER A 394 -9.08 -11.89 -18.52
CA SER A 394 -7.67 -11.52 -18.69
C SER A 394 -6.84 -11.83 -17.44
N CYS A 395 -7.37 -11.59 -16.24
CA CYS A 395 -6.73 -11.99 -14.97
C CYS A 395 -6.56 -13.51 -14.90
N SER A 396 -7.58 -14.28 -15.25
CA SER A 396 -7.49 -15.75 -15.27
C SER A 396 -6.44 -16.26 -16.27
N VAL A 397 -6.38 -15.68 -17.47
CA VAL A 397 -5.35 -16.03 -18.48
C VAL A 397 -3.93 -15.67 -18.00
N ALA A 398 -3.77 -14.60 -17.22
CA ALA A 398 -2.52 -14.27 -16.52
C ALA A 398 -2.26 -15.14 -15.26
N GLY A 399 -3.25 -15.91 -14.81
CA GLY A 399 -3.21 -16.84 -13.67
C GLY A 399 -3.51 -16.20 -12.30
N TYR A 400 -4.24 -15.08 -12.28
CA TYR A 400 -4.75 -14.45 -11.06
C TYR A 400 -6.26 -14.71 -10.92
N ALA A 401 -6.65 -15.28 -9.78
CA ALA A 401 -8.03 -15.58 -9.41
C ALA A 401 -8.54 -14.47 -8.47
N LEU A 402 -8.93 -13.34 -9.08
CA LEU A 402 -9.41 -12.15 -8.38
C LEU A 402 -10.94 -12.18 -8.43
N GLU A 403 -11.53 -12.78 -7.41
CA GLU A 403 -12.98 -13.06 -7.30
C GLU A 403 -13.68 -12.16 -6.26
N THR A 404 -12.92 -11.55 -5.33
CA THR A 404 -13.43 -10.58 -4.36
C THR A 404 -13.68 -9.19 -4.97
N ARG A 405 -14.58 -8.45 -4.34
CA ARG A 405 -15.21 -7.20 -4.82
C ARG A 405 -15.44 -6.16 -3.73
N CYS A 406 -15.50 -6.59 -2.47
CA CYS A 406 -15.84 -5.70 -1.36
C CYS A 406 -14.60 -5.23 -0.60
N HIS A 407 -14.58 -3.95 -0.26
CA HIS A 407 -13.42 -3.26 0.30
C HIS A 407 -13.56 -2.94 1.79
N LEU A 408 -12.42 -2.76 2.46
CA LEU A 408 -12.31 -2.23 3.82
C LEU A 408 -12.47 -0.70 3.86
N GLY A 409 -13.03 -0.19 4.96
CA GLY A 409 -13.14 1.24 5.21
C GLY A 409 -14.07 1.96 4.23
N GLN A 410 -13.61 3.08 3.66
CA GLN A 410 -14.40 3.91 2.76
C GLN A 410 -13.84 3.86 1.33
N SER A 411 -14.71 3.65 0.35
CA SER A 411 -14.37 3.71 -1.07
C SER A 411 -14.49 5.13 -1.64
N ILE A 412 -13.55 5.51 -2.49
CA ILE A 412 -13.58 6.74 -3.31
C ILE A 412 -13.54 6.30 -4.77
N ILE A 413 -14.71 6.32 -5.42
CA ILE A 413 -14.92 5.67 -6.72
C ILE A 413 -15.03 6.71 -7.83
N PHE A 414 -14.03 6.78 -8.70
CA PHE A 414 -14.01 7.65 -9.88
C PHE A 414 -14.76 7.01 -11.04
N ASP A 415 -15.85 7.63 -11.50
CA ASP A 415 -16.66 7.06 -12.59
C ASP A 415 -16.06 7.32 -13.99
N THR A 416 -15.01 6.59 -14.34
CA THR A 416 -14.36 6.68 -15.66
C THR A 416 -15.17 6.03 -16.78
N VAL A 417 -16.02 5.04 -16.48
CA VAL A 417 -16.92 4.44 -17.48
C VAL A 417 -18.05 5.40 -17.84
N GLY A 418 -18.73 5.99 -16.85
CA GLY A 418 -19.82 6.92 -17.09
C GLY A 418 -19.36 8.30 -17.55
N LYS A 419 -18.32 8.90 -16.93
CA LYS A 419 -17.84 10.24 -17.31
C LYS A 419 -16.88 10.22 -18.50
N LEU A 420 -15.88 9.33 -18.52
CA LEU A 420 -14.85 9.31 -19.58
C LEU A 420 -15.12 8.33 -20.73
N LYS A 421 -16.19 7.53 -20.65
CA LYS A 421 -16.55 6.49 -21.63
C LYS A 421 -15.45 5.42 -21.82
N TRP A 422 -14.64 5.18 -20.79
CA TRP A 422 -13.68 4.08 -20.81
C TRP A 422 -14.40 2.73 -20.80
N ALA A 423 -13.84 1.75 -21.49
CA ALA A 423 -14.25 0.35 -21.32
C ALA A 423 -13.58 -0.23 -20.07
N GLN A 424 -14.23 -1.20 -19.41
CA GLN A 424 -13.57 -1.98 -18.36
C GLN A 424 -12.43 -2.79 -18.99
N ASP A 425 -11.19 -2.52 -18.56
CA ASP A 425 -9.98 -3.11 -19.14
C ASP A 425 -8.86 -3.17 -18.10
N ILE A 426 -8.28 -4.35 -17.92
CA ILE A 426 -7.13 -4.60 -17.04
C ILE A 426 -5.92 -3.69 -17.33
N ARG A 427 -5.83 -3.15 -18.56
CA ARG A 427 -4.79 -2.18 -18.94
C ARG A 427 -5.00 -0.79 -18.31
N THR A 428 -6.14 -0.54 -17.66
CA THR A 428 -6.40 0.70 -16.91
C THR A 428 -6.00 0.58 -15.44
N HIS A 429 -5.96 -0.64 -14.86
CA HIS A 429 -5.47 -0.92 -13.50
C HIS A 429 -4.12 -0.27 -13.10
N PRO A 430 -3.09 -0.16 -13.96
CA PRO A 430 -1.78 0.32 -13.51
C PRO A 430 -1.85 1.72 -12.90
N ILE A 431 -1.29 1.90 -11.70
CA ILE A 431 -1.21 3.16 -10.94
C ILE A 431 -0.82 4.40 -11.76
N GLN A 432 0.00 4.26 -12.80
CA GLN A 432 0.31 5.37 -13.72
C GLN A 432 -0.93 5.89 -14.46
N THR A 433 -1.86 5.02 -14.87
CA THR A 433 -3.17 5.43 -15.43
C THR A 433 -3.98 6.24 -14.41
N VAL A 434 -3.91 5.86 -13.14
CA VAL A 434 -4.63 6.54 -12.06
C VAL A 434 -4.05 7.94 -11.85
N ILE A 435 -2.71 8.06 -11.70
CA ILE A 435 -2.00 9.34 -11.57
C ILE A 435 -2.18 10.22 -12.81
N ASP A 436 -1.90 9.67 -14.00
CA ASP A 436 -1.77 10.45 -15.23
C ASP A 436 -3.12 10.75 -15.91
N LYS A 437 -4.27 10.25 -15.39
CA LYS A 437 -5.58 10.45 -16.03
C LYS A 437 -6.80 10.56 -15.11
N VAL A 438 -6.74 10.12 -13.85
CA VAL A 438 -7.91 10.08 -12.95
C VAL A 438 -7.73 11.01 -11.76
N LEU A 439 -6.61 10.88 -11.06
CA LEU A 439 -6.16 11.85 -10.07
C LEU A 439 -5.53 13.02 -10.81
N ARG A 440 -6.38 13.88 -11.40
CA ARG A 440 -6.01 15.16 -12.01
C ARG A 440 -7.14 16.17 -11.84
N PRO A 441 -6.87 17.47 -11.67
CA PRO A 441 -7.94 18.48 -11.56
C PRO A 441 -8.88 18.55 -12.78
N ASP A 442 -8.40 18.16 -13.96
CA ASP A 442 -9.08 18.23 -15.25
C ASP A 442 -9.63 16.88 -15.75
N TRP A 443 -9.67 15.85 -14.90
CA TRP A 443 -9.91 14.46 -15.34
C TRP A 443 -11.22 14.27 -16.13
N ILE A 444 -12.23 15.12 -15.89
CA ILE A 444 -13.48 15.21 -16.65
C ILE A 444 -13.33 16.24 -17.79
N PRO A 445 -13.34 15.83 -19.08
CA PRO A 445 -13.22 16.75 -20.21
C PRO A 445 -14.29 17.85 -20.21
N GLY A 446 -13.87 19.11 -20.22
CA GLY A 446 -14.75 20.28 -20.25
C GLY A 446 -15.11 20.88 -18.88
N SER A 447 -14.73 20.23 -17.77
CA SER A 447 -14.96 20.74 -16.41
C SER A 447 -14.19 22.04 -16.10
N THR A 448 -13.04 22.27 -16.76
CA THR A 448 -12.25 23.50 -16.62
C THR A 448 -12.69 24.59 -17.60
N SER A 449 -13.94 25.06 -17.48
CA SER A 449 -14.47 26.17 -18.30
C SER A 449 -14.01 27.54 -17.79
N SER A 450 -12.76 27.91 -18.08
CA SER A 450 -12.32 29.32 -17.97
C SER A 450 -13.10 30.27 -18.89
N ASP A 451 -13.88 29.72 -19.83
CA ASP A 451 -14.74 30.45 -20.77
C ASP A 451 -16.08 30.92 -20.16
N CYS A 452 -16.30 30.73 -18.86
CA CYS A 452 -17.32 31.47 -18.09
C CYS A 452 -16.78 32.80 -17.55
N GLN A 453 -15.94 33.51 -18.32
CA GLN A 453 -15.77 34.95 -18.11
C GLN A 453 -17.02 35.68 -18.59
N GLU A 454 -17.70 36.30 -17.63
CA GLU A 454 -18.83 37.20 -17.80
C GLU A 454 -18.43 38.41 -18.66
N ASN A 455 -18.46 38.22 -19.99
CA ASN A 455 -18.30 39.29 -20.95
C ASN A 455 -19.59 40.12 -21.00
N ASP A 456 -19.79 40.93 -19.97
CA ASP A 456 -20.80 41.98 -19.95
C ASP A 456 -20.39 43.09 -20.95
N LYS A 457 -20.65 42.81 -22.22
CA LYS A 457 -20.53 43.74 -23.34
C LYS A 457 -21.83 43.72 -24.10
N GLN A 458 -22.75 44.57 -23.66
CA GLN A 458 -23.79 45.11 -24.53
C GLN A 458 -23.12 45.70 -25.79
N LEU A 459 -23.24 44.99 -26.90
CA LEU A 459 -23.05 45.54 -28.23
C LEU A 459 -24.41 45.53 -28.91
N GLU A 460 -25.03 46.71 -28.92
CA GLU A 460 -26.15 46.99 -29.81
C GLU A 460 -25.63 46.95 -31.26
N GLU A 461 -26.02 45.94 -32.02
CA GLU A 461 -25.91 45.97 -33.48
C GLU A 461 -27.30 45.83 -34.12
N GLU A 462 -27.80 46.95 -34.64
CA GLU A 462 -28.96 46.98 -35.54
C GLU A 462 -28.60 46.28 -36.87
N GLY A 463 -29.26 45.17 -37.21
CA GLY A 463 -28.88 44.43 -38.43
C GLY A 463 -29.86 43.37 -38.95
N PHE A 464 -30.70 43.77 -39.92
CA PHE A 464 -31.34 42.92 -40.94
C PHE A 464 -32.09 41.63 -40.52
N ARG A 465 -33.41 41.79 -40.37
CA ARG A 465 -34.41 40.73 -40.26
C ARG A 465 -34.72 40.07 -41.62
N TRP A 466 -34.29 38.82 -41.82
CA TRP A 466 -34.83 37.95 -42.89
C TRP A 466 -35.91 37.01 -42.34
N PRO A 467 -37.07 36.84 -43.02
CA PRO A 467 -38.09 35.88 -42.61
C PRO A 467 -37.69 34.44 -42.96
N TRP A 468 -38.40 33.47 -42.38
CA TRP A 468 -38.28 32.02 -42.66
C TRP A 468 -37.07 31.27 -42.04
N SER A 469 -36.85 31.41 -40.73
CA SER A 469 -36.46 30.23 -39.93
C SER A 469 -36.95 30.36 -38.49
N GLY A 470 -37.66 29.34 -38.00
CA GLY A 470 -38.16 29.31 -36.63
C GLY A 470 -37.06 28.90 -35.66
N ARG A 471 -36.24 29.86 -35.20
CA ARG A 471 -35.35 29.63 -34.06
C ARG A 471 -36.19 29.50 -32.79
N LYS A 472 -36.27 28.28 -32.26
CA LYS A 472 -36.55 28.10 -30.82
C LYS A 472 -35.41 28.79 -30.06
N ASN A 473 -35.75 29.63 -29.09
CA ASN A 473 -34.77 30.03 -28.09
C ASN A 473 -34.38 28.77 -27.30
N LYS A 474 -33.24 28.16 -27.65
CA LYS A 474 -32.43 27.53 -26.61
C LYS A 474 -31.89 28.68 -25.78
N GLY A 475 -32.54 28.92 -24.63
CA GLY A 475 -31.82 29.55 -23.54
C GLY A 475 -30.56 28.71 -23.30
N SER A 476 -29.43 29.38 -23.07
CA SER A 476 -28.21 28.74 -22.63
C SER A 476 -28.37 28.39 -21.15
N ASP A 477 -29.22 27.39 -20.88
CA ASP A 477 -29.13 26.61 -19.66
C ASP A 477 -27.79 25.88 -19.73
N CYS A 478 -26.76 26.51 -19.18
CA CYS A 478 -25.58 25.79 -18.76
C CYS A 478 -26.06 24.81 -17.69
N PRO A 479 -25.91 23.47 -17.88
CA PRO A 479 -26.22 22.55 -16.80
C PRO A 479 -25.31 22.87 -15.62
N ASN A 480 -25.86 22.88 -14.40
CA ASN A 480 -25.08 23.05 -13.18
C ASN A 480 -24.24 21.78 -12.92
N GLU A 481 -23.15 21.61 -13.64
CA GLU A 481 -22.08 20.65 -13.30
C GLU A 481 -21.15 21.21 -12.19
N ASN A 482 -21.32 22.48 -11.81
CA ASN A 482 -20.44 23.22 -10.90
C ASN A 482 -20.54 22.83 -9.41
N ASP A 483 -21.45 21.92 -9.03
CA ASP A 483 -21.71 21.55 -7.63
C ASP A 483 -21.13 20.17 -7.22
N GLU A 484 -20.64 19.36 -8.16
CA GLU A 484 -19.98 18.08 -7.82
C GLU A 484 -18.51 18.29 -7.44
N PRO A 485 -18.03 17.74 -6.31
CA PRO A 485 -16.62 17.82 -5.95
C PRO A 485 -15.75 17.01 -6.92
N ILE A 486 -14.58 17.56 -7.27
CA ILE A 486 -13.62 16.93 -8.21
C ILE A 486 -13.22 15.52 -7.75
N VAL A 487 -13.06 15.35 -6.43
CA VAL A 487 -12.86 14.05 -5.77
C VAL A 487 -14.22 13.52 -5.29
N PRO A 488 -14.63 12.30 -5.68
CA PRO A 488 -15.84 11.65 -5.17
C PRO A 488 -15.85 11.56 -3.63
N ILE A 489 -17.02 11.68 -3.03
CA ILE A 489 -17.17 11.61 -1.57
C ILE A 489 -16.86 10.18 -1.09
N ALA A 490 -15.94 10.04 -0.14
CA ALA A 490 -15.62 8.76 0.50
C ALA A 490 -16.84 8.19 1.24
N GLN A 491 -17.25 6.98 0.88
CA GLN A 491 -18.43 6.30 1.46
C GLN A 491 -18.10 4.84 1.77
N PRO A 492 -18.64 4.25 2.86
CA PRO A 492 -18.61 2.80 3.03
C PRO A 492 -19.25 2.12 1.82
N GLN A 493 -18.67 1.02 1.34
CA GLN A 493 -19.21 0.29 0.20
C GLN A 493 -20.37 -0.60 0.63
N ASP A 494 -21.57 -0.39 0.06
CA ASP A 494 -22.71 -1.28 0.25
C ASP A 494 -22.49 -2.60 -0.51
N CYS A 495 -21.83 -3.55 0.18
CA CYS A 495 -21.53 -4.90 -0.28
C CYS A 495 -22.78 -5.81 -0.24
N GLU A 496 -23.83 -5.48 -0.99
CA GLU A 496 -25.14 -6.15 -0.91
C GLU A 496 -25.10 -7.65 -1.27
N GLU A 497 -24.40 -8.03 -2.34
CA GLU A 497 -24.27 -9.44 -2.76
C GLU A 497 -23.25 -10.24 -1.93
N GLY A 498 -22.39 -9.56 -1.17
CA GLY A 498 -21.23 -10.17 -0.52
C GLY A 498 -20.09 -10.51 -1.48
N ASP A 499 -18.95 -10.87 -0.92
CA ASP A 499 -17.90 -11.56 -1.67
C ASP A 499 -18.29 -13.04 -1.89
N CYS A 500 -17.92 -13.59 -3.05
CA CYS A 500 -18.07 -15.02 -3.36
C CYS A 500 -19.50 -15.61 -3.25
N PRO A 501 -20.57 -14.96 -3.75
CA PRO A 501 -21.97 -15.39 -3.56
C PRO A 501 -22.30 -16.77 -4.16
N LEU A 502 -21.46 -17.28 -5.07
CA LEU A 502 -21.62 -18.60 -5.66
C LEU A 502 -21.03 -19.74 -4.79
N TRP A 503 -20.24 -19.43 -3.76
CA TRP A 503 -19.50 -20.41 -2.96
C TRP A 503 -20.12 -20.65 -1.59
N GLU A 504 -20.24 -21.92 -1.21
CA GLU A 504 -20.66 -22.36 0.11
C GLU A 504 -19.44 -22.78 0.94
N PHE A 505 -19.31 -22.21 2.14
CA PHE A 505 -18.18 -22.41 3.04
C PHE A 505 -18.61 -23.17 4.29
N ARG A 506 -18.14 -24.42 4.44
CA ARG A 506 -18.41 -25.28 5.62
C ARG A 506 -17.22 -26.18 5.92
N ASP A 507 -17.03 -26.56 7.18
CA ASP A 507 -15.92 -27.43 7.59
C ASP A 507 -16.25 -28.94 7.54
N SER A 508 -17.53 -29.32 7.70
CA SER A 508 -18.03 -30.65 7.35
C SER A 508 -19.15 -30.57 6.31
N TRP A 509 -19.30 -31.67 5.56
CA TRP A 509 -20.33 -31.88 4.56
C TRP A 509 -21.03 -33.21 4.88
N ASP A 510 -21.50 -33.36 6.11
CA ASP A 510 -22.15 -34.59 6.55
C ASP A 510 -23.43 -34.81 5.75
N ASP A 511 -23.49 -35.93 5.04
CA ASP A 511 -24.68 -36.38 4.36
C ASP A 511 -25.75 -36.73 5.42
N ASN A 512 -26.73 -35.86 5.60
CA ASN A 512 -28.03 -36.21 6.21
C ASN A 512 -28.83 -37.12 5.25
N GLY A 513 -28.25 -38.28 4.97
CA GLY A 513 -28.70 -39.32 4.04
C GLY A 513 -28.53 -40.70 4.67
N GLY A 514 -29.10 -40.89 5.86
CA GLY A 514 -29.13 -42.16 6.59
C GLY A 514 -30.51 -42.42 7.20
N ASP A 515 -31.30 -43.24 6.50
CA ASP A 515 -32.59 -43.86 6.86
C ASP A 515 -33.27 -43.49 8.20
N HIS A 516 -34.42 -42.81 8.12
CA HIS A 516 -35.55 -42.90 9.06
C HIS A 516 -36.88 -42.95 8.29
#